data_AF-Q0I4V3-F1
#
_entry.id   AF-Q0I4V3-F1
#
_cell.length_a   1.000
_cell.length_b   1.000
_cell.length_c   1.000
_cell.angle_alpha   90.00
_cell.angle_beta   90.00
_cell.angle_gamma   90.00
#
_symmetry.space_group_name_H-M   'P 1'
#
loop_
_entity.id
_entity.type
_entity.pdbx_description
1 polymer ?
#
loop_
_entity_poly.entity_id
_entity_poly.type
_entity_poly.pdbx_seq_one_letter_code
_entity_poly.pdbx_strand_id
1 'polypeptide(L)'
;MKETPKRSNEPVVWLLFGAGTTVSAIVFPILIFILGLLLPFGLIENGADNIIAFAGSWLGKLILLVVLVFPTWGAMHRIHHGTHDFKLHIPAGGIIFYGLSVLYSILALIAVLNI
;
A
#
# COMPACT_ATOMS: atom_id res chain seq x y z
N MET A 1 -33.23 -1.49 29.77
CA MET A 1 -33.23 -1.63 28.30
C MET A 1 -31.78 -1.88 27.87
N LYS A 2 -31.53 -2.80 26.94
CA LYS A 2 -30.18 -2.96 26.37
C LYS A 2 -29.87 -1.69 25.56
N GLU A 3 -28.74 -1.06 25.83
CA GLU A 3 -28.31 0.10 25.03
C GLU A 3 -28.08 -0.30 23.58
N THR A 4 -28.45 0.58 22.66
CA THR A 4 -28.18 0.41 21.24
C THR A 4 -26.67 0.47 21.01
N PRO A 5 -26.06 -0.53 20.36
CA PRO A 5 -24.61 -0.56 20.16
C PRO A 5 -24.15 0.58 19.25
N LYS A 6 -22.98 1.15 19.55
CA LYS A 6 -22.33 2.14 18.70
C LYS A 6 -21.91 1.50 17.37
N ARG A 7 -22.23 2.14 16.25
CA ARG A 7 -21.80 1.71 14.91
C ARG A 7 -20.27 1.76 14.80
N SER A 8 -19.68 0.71 14.23
CA SER A 8 -18.23 0.64 13.97
C SER A 8 -17.83 1.52 12.77
N ASN A 9 -16.62 2.07 12.85
CA ASN A 9 -15.96 2.79 11.74
C ASN A 9 -15.21 1.85 10.78
N GLU A 10 -15.16 0.56 11.09
CA GLU A 10 -14.47 -0.47 10.32
C GLU A 10 -14.78 -0.48 8.81
N PRO A 11 -16.04 -0.25 8.34
CA PRO A 11 -16.33 -0.31 6.91
C PRO A 11 -15.49 0.62 6.03
N VAL A 12 -15.05 1.77 6.56
CA VAL A 12 -14.24 2.75 5.81
C VAL A 12 -12.82 2.22 5.58
N VAL A 13 -12.17 1.72 6.63
CA VAL A 13 -10.81 1.17 6.54
C VAL A 13 -10.80 -0.17 5.82
N TRP A 14 -11.87 -0.94 5.96
CA TRP A 14 -12.04 -2.23 5.26
C TRP A 14 -12.14 -2.06 3.74
N LEU A 15 -12.76 -0.98 3.25
CA LEU A 15 -12.79 -0.66 1.82
C LEU A 15 -11.38 -0.45 1.25
N LEU A 16 -10.55 0.33 1.94
CA LEU A 16 -9.16 0.56 1.54
C LEU A 16 -8.30 -0.70 1.64
N PHE A 17 -8.56 -1.54 2.65
CA PHE A 17 -7.96 -2.86 2.77
C PHE A 17 -8.32 -3.78 1.59
N GLY A 18 -9.60 -3.83 1.21
CA GLY A 18 -10.07 -4.64 0.08
C GLY A 18 -9.42 -4.22 -1.24
N ALA A 19 -9.39 -2.92 -1.51
CA ALA A 19 -8.68 -2.38 -2.68
C ALA A 19 -7.18 -2.68 -2.61
N GLY A 20 -6.55 -2.46 -1.45
CA GLY A 20 -5.14 -2.74 -1.18
C GLY A 20 -4.73 -4.16 -1.50
N THR A 21 -5.43 -5.13 -0.92
CA THR A 21 -5.13 -6.55 -1.13
C THR A 21 -5.40 -7.01 -2.55
N THR A 22 -6.42 -6.46 -3.22
CA THR A 22 -6.71 -6.76 -4.63
C THR A 22 -5.59 -6.25 -5.54
N VAL A 23 -5.15 -5.00 -5.37
CA VAL A 23 -4.02 -4.42 -6.12
C VAL A 23 -2.76 -5.25 -5.88
N SER A 24 -2.43 -5.57 -4.62
CA SER A 24 -1.28 -6.41 -4.30
C SER A 24 -1.34 -7.78 -4.99
N ALA A 25 -2.49 -8.46 -4.94
CA ALA A 25 -2.64 -9.79 -5.51
C ALA A 25 -2.42 -9.81 -7.04
N ILE A 26 -2.88 -8.77 -7.74
CA ILE A 26 -2.74 -8.66 -9.19
C ILE A 26 -1.31 -8.22 -9.57
N VAL A 27 -0.76 -7.23 -8.88
CA VAL A 27 0.42 -6.49 -9.36
C VAL A 27 1.74 -6.98 -8.77
N PHE A 28 1.77 -7.43 -7.51
CA PHE A 28 3.04 -7.80 -6.86
C PHE A 28 3.76 -8.98 -7.52
N PRO A 29 3.08 -10.02 -8.05
CA PRO A 29 3.79 -11.10 -8.74
C PRO A 29 4.69 -10.60 -9.87
N ILE A 30 4.17 -9.71 -10.72
CA ILE A 30 4.95 -9.18 -11.85
C ILE A 30 6.00 -8.15 -11.40
N LEU A 31 5.71 -7.33 -10.38
CA LEU A 31 6.70 -6.39 -9.84
C LEU A 31 7.88 -7.12 -9.19
N ILE A 32 7.63 -8.19 -8.43
CA ILE A 32 8.68 -9.02 -7.84
C ILE A 32 9.50 -9.67 -8.94
N PHE A 33 8.85 -10.18 -10.00
CA PHE A 33 9.56 -10.77 -11.13
C PHE A 33 10.46 -9.74 -11.84
N ILE A 34 9.95 -8.56 -12.16
CA ILE A 34 10.73 -7.53 -12.86
C ILE A 34 11.82 -6.93 -11.96
N LEU A 35 11.45 -6.41 -10.79
CA LEU A 35 12.35 -5.65 -9.93
C LEU A 35 13.25 -6.53 -9.06
N GLY A 36 12.77 -7.72 -8.68
CA GLY A 36 13.51 -8.66 -7.82
C GLY A 36 14.33 -9.69 -8.59
N LEU A 37 13.99 -9.98 -9.85
CA LEU A 37 14.67 -11.02 -10.65
C LEU A 37 15.18 -10.53 -12.01
N LEU A 38 14.38 -9.89 -12.86
CA LEU A 38 14.88 -9.55 -14.20
C LEU A 38 15.93 -8.42 -14.17
N LEU A 39 15.60 -7.32 -13.47
CA LEU A 39 16.44 -6.13 -13.40
C LEU A 39 17.79 -6.39 -12.70
N PRO A 40 17.86 -6.97 -11.49
CA PRO A 40 19.15 -7.14 -10.79
C PRO A 40 20.08 -8.17 -11.46
N PHE A 41 19.56 -9.06 -12.30
CA PHE A 41 20.34 -10.06 -13.02
C PHE A 41 20.63 -9.67 -14.49
N GLY A 42 20.26 -8.44 -14.90
CA GLY A 42 20.55 -7.94 -16.26
C GLY A 42 19.80 -8.69 -17.36
N LEU A 43 18.66 -9.30 -17.05
CA LEU A 43 17.86 -10.11 -17.98
C LEU A 43 16.91 -9.27 -18.85
N ILE A 44 16.92 -7.95 -18.68
CA ILE A 44 16.15 -6.99 -19.47
C ILE A 44 17.06 -5.86 -19.95
N GLU A 45 17.07 -5.61 -21.25
CA GLU A 45 17.83 -4.52 -21.84
C GLU A 45 17.22 -3.16 -21.47
N ASN A 46 18.07 -2.18 -21.17
CA ASN A 46 17.67 -0.80 -20.80
C ASN A 46 16.64 -0.73 -19.65
N GLY A 47 16.61 -1.74 -18.76
CA GLY A 47 15.56 -1.86 -17.74
C GLY A 47 15.44 -0.63 -16.83
N ALA A 48 16.58 -0.10 -16.36
CA ALA A 48 16.60 1.10 -15.51
C ALA A 48 16.07 2.34 -16.24
N ASP A 49 16.53 2.59 -17.46
CA ASP A 49 16.11 3.75 -18.27
C ASP A 49 14.62 3.67 -18.60
N ASN A 50 14.12 2.48 -18.93
CA ASN A 50 12.70 2.23 -19.18
C ASN A 50 11.84 2.52 -17.95
N ILE A 51 12.30 2.15 -16.74
CA ILE A 51 11.61 2.45 -15.48
C ILE A 51 11.58 3.96 -15.22
N ILE A 52 12.69 4.66 -15.44
CA ILE A 52 12.78 6.12 -15.28
C ILE A 52 11.83 6.83 -16.27
N ALA A 53 11.86 6.43 -17.54
CA ALA A 53 10.97 6.99 -18.56
C ALA A 53 9.48 6.73 -18.24
N PHE A 54 9.16 5.52 -17.78
CA PHE A 54 7.81 5.19 -17.32
C PHE A 54 7.39 6.07 -16.15
N ALA A 55 8.23 6.21 -15.12
CA ALA A 55 7.94 6.98 -13.92
C ALA A 55 7.72 8.47 -14.19
N GLY A 56 8.37 9.02 -15.23
CA GLY A 56 8.16 10.40 -15.68
C GLY A 56 6.84 10.64 -16.44
N SER A 57 6.20 9.58 -16.95
CA SER A 57 4.93 9.70 -17.68
C SER A 57 3.74 9.91 -16.73
N TRP A 58 2.71 10.66 -17.18
CA TRP A 58 1.51 10.91 -16.36
C TRP A 58 0.81 9.61 -15.92
N LEU A 59 0.74 8.62 -16.82
CA LEU A 59 0.14 7.32 -16.53
C LEU A 59 1.01 6.50 -15.58
N GLY A 60 2.34 6.54 -15.75
CA GLY A 60 3.26 5.87 -14.84
C GLY A 60 3.19 6.44 -13.43
N LYS A 61 3.09 7.77 -13.28
CA LYS A 61 2.83 8.42 -11.99
C LYS A 61 1.53 7.90 -11.35
N LEU A 62 0.43 7.83 -12.11
CA LEU A 62 -0.83 7.30 -11.58
C LEU A 62 -0.70 5.84 -11.12
N ILE A 63 -0.05 4.99 -11.91
CA ILE A 63 0.19 3.58 -11.57
C ILE A 63 1.07 3.47 -10.32
N LEU A 64 2.14 4.27 -10.22
CA LEU A 64 3.01 4.30 -9.04
C LEU A 64 2.23 4.68 -7.78
N LEU A 65 1.35 5.68 -7.85
CA LEU A 65 0.49 6.04 -6.70
C LEU A 65 -0.40 4.87 -6.28
N VAL A 66 -1.01 4.17 -7.24
CA VAL A 66 -1.86 3.01 -6.93
C VAL A 66 -1.05 1.90 -6.25
N VAL A 67 0.12 1.57 -6.80
CA VAL A 67 0.99 0.48 -6.33
C VAL A 67 1.67 0.80 -4.98
N LEU A 68 1.93 2.06 -4.68
CA LEU A 68 2.52 2.46 -3.41
C LEU A 68 1.45 2.57 -2.31
N VAL A 69 0.34 3.26 -2.60
CA VAL A 69 -0.66 3.62 -1.60
C VAL A 69 -1.52 2.42 -1.20
N PHE A 70 -2.19 1.77 -2.16
CA PHE A 70 -3.21 0.76 -1.83
C PHE A 70 -2.62 -0.45 -1.09
N PRO A 71 -1.50 -1.06 -1.53
CA PRO A 71 -0.85 -2.14 -0.79
C PRO A 71 -0.48 -1.77 0.65
N THR A 72 -0.09 -0.51 0.91
CA THR A 72 0.22 -0.03 2.26
C THR A 72 -1.01 -0.08 3.16
N TRP A 73 -2.16 0.38 2.68
CA TRP A 73 -3.43 0.27 3.42
C TRP A 73 -3.83 -1.19 3.66
N GLY A 74 -3.66 -2.05 2.64
CA GLY A 74 -3.89 -3.48 2.75
C GLY A 74 -3.02 -4.15 3.83
N ALA A 75 -1.74 -3.82 3.86
CA ALA A 75 -0.78 -4.36 4.83
C ALA A 75 -1.01 -3.81 6.24
N MET A 76 -1.16 -2.49 6.40
CA MET A 76 -1.33 -1.86 7.72
C MET A 76 -2.61 -2.27 8.42
N HIS A 77 -3.69 -2.50 7.67
CA HIS A 77 -4.92 -3.07 8.23
C HIS A 77 -4.70 -4.48 8.78
N ARG A 78 -3.97 -5.35 8.04
CA ARG A 78 -3.62 -6.69 8.51
C ARG A 78 -2.68 -6.65 9.72
N ILE A 79 -1.71 -5.75 9.74
CA ILE A 79 -0.81 -5.59 10.88
C ILE A 79 -1.59 -5.12 12.11
N HIS A 80 -2.49 -4.15 11.95
CA HIS A 80 -3.32 -3.66 13.05
C HIS A 80 -4.14 -4.79 13.70
N HIS A 81 -4.89 -5.55 12.90
CA HIS A 81 -5.64 -6.70 13.42
C HIS A 81 -4.72 -7.82 13.91
N GLY A 82 -3.59 -8.04 13.23
CA GLY A 82 -2.57 -8.99 13.66
C GLY A 82 -2.02 -8.70 15.06
N THR A 83 -1.85 -7.43 15.45
CA THR A 83 -1.44 -7.11 16.84
C THR A 83 -2.44 -7.61 17.87
N HIS A 84 -3.74 -7.53 17.56
CA HIS A 84 -4.78 -8.09 18.43
C HIS A 84 -4.71 -9.62 18.47
N ASP A 85 -4.56 -10.28 17.31
CA ASP A 85 -4.46 -11.74 17.22
C ASP A 85 -3.24 -12.29 17.98
N PHE A 86 -2.11 -11.59 17.91
CA PHE A 86 -0.89 -11.91 18.65
C PHE A 86 -0.88 -11.41 20.11
N LYS A 87 -1.97 -10.82 20.59
CA LYS A 87 -2.12 -10.27 21.96
C LYS A 87 -1.08 -9.19 22.32
N LEU A 88 -0.61 -8.44 21.31
CA LEU A 88 0.26 -7.29 21.48
C LEU A 88 -0.59 -6.04 21.76
N HIS A 89 -0.40 -5.45 22.95
CA HIS A 89 -1.15 -4.28 23.37
C HIS A 89 -0.49 -3.00 22.86
N ILE A 90 -0.96 -2.51 21.72
CA ILE A 90 -0.49 -1.24 21.14
C ILE A 90 -1.49 -0.13 21.51
N PRO A 91 -1.12 0.81 22.40
CA PRO A 91 -2.00 1.93 22.72
C PRO A 91 -2.26 2.76 21.46
N ALA A 92 -3.53 3.11 21.23
CA ALA A 92 -3.97 3.84 20.04
C ALA A 92 -3.61 3.17 18.70
N GLY A 93 -3.54 1.83 18.64
CA GLY A 93 -3.13 1.08 17.45
C GLY A 93 -3.82 1.52 16.15
N GLY A 94 -5.14 1.74 16.15
CA GLY A 94 -5.85 2.23 14.97
C GLY A 94 -5.34 3.59 14.48
N ILE A 95 -5.05 4.54 15.38
CA ILE A 95 -4.48 5.84 15.02
C ILE A 95 -3.06 5.67 14.47
N ILE A 96 -2.26 4.80 15.08
CA ILE A 96 -0.87 4.58 14.67
C ILE A 96 -0.82 3.96 13.27
N PHE A 97 -1.46 2.81 13.05
CA PHE A 97 -1.35 2.09 11.77
C PHE A 97 -2.03 2.83 10.61
N TYR A 98 -3.22 3.42 10.84
CA TYR A 98 -3.89 4.19 9.80
C TYR A 98 -3.26 5.58 9.62
N GLY A 99 -2.74 6.20 10.69
CA GLY A 99 -1.97 7.44 10.61
C GLY A 99 -0.68 7.27 9.81
N LEU A 100 0.05 6.17 10.02
CA LEU A 100 1.21 5.81 9.20
C LEU A 100 0.84 5.55 7.74
N SER A 101 -0.32 4.94 7.48
CA SER A 101 -0.83 4.75 6.12
C SER A 101 -1.10 6.08 5.42
N VAL A 102 -1.69 7.06 6.12
CA VAL A 102 -1.91 8.42 5.60
C VAL A 102 -0.59 9.14 5.37
N LEU A 103 0.33 9.11 6.34
CA LEU A 103 1.65 9.72 6.21
C LEU A 103 2.40 9.17 4.98
N TYR A 104 2.45 7.85 4.84
CA TYR A 104 3.07 7.21 3.68
C TYR A 104 2.39 7.63 2.37
N SER A 105 1.07 7.72 2.34
CA SER A 105 0.33 8.12 1.14
C SER A 105 0.68 9.55 0.71
N ILE A 106 0.84 10.48 1.65
CA ILE A 106 1.26 11.86 1.37
C ILE A 106 2.70 11.89 0.86
N LEU A 107 3.61 11.15 1.50
CA LEU A 107 5.00 11.07 1.06
C LEU A 107 5.12 10.47 -0.34
N ALA A 108 4.39 9.40 -0.64
CA ALA A 108 4.32 8.80 -1.96
C ALA A 108 3.78 9.78 -3.01
N LEU A 109 2.72 10.53 -2.67
CA LEU A 109 2.17 11.56 -3.54
C LEU A 109 3.22 12.63 -3.88
N ILE A 110 3.88 13.19 -2.87
CA ILE A 110 4.91 14.21 -3.06
C ILE A 110 6.06 13.63 -3.89
N ALA A 111 6.58 12.45 -3.53
CA ALA A 111 7.69 11.84 -4.26
C ALA A 111 7.36 11.64 -5.74
N VAL A 112 6.20 11.06 -6.06
CA VAL A 112 5.79 10.77 -7.44
C VAL A 112 5.54 12.04 -8.25
N LEU A 113 4.99 13.09 -7.64
CA LEU A 113 4.80 14.37 -8.33
C LEU A 113 6.13 15.06 -8.67
N ASN A 114 7.18 14.80 -7.90
CA ASN A 114 8.53 15.36 -8.09
C ASN A 114 9.47 14.48 -8.95
N ILE A 115 9.00 13.35 -9.49
CA ILE A 115 9.70 12.60 -10.55
C ILE A 115 9.62 13.38 -11.85
#